data_AF-A0A938EGI2-F1
#
_entry.id   AF-A0A938EGI2-F1
#
_cell.length_a   1.000
_cell.length_b   1.000
_cell.length_c   1.000
_cell.angle_alpha   90.00
_cell.angle_beta   90.00
_cell.angle_gamma   90.00
#
_symmetry.space_group_name_H-M   'P 1'
#
loop_
_entity.id
_entity.type
_entity.pdbx_description
1 polymer ?
#
loop_
_entity_poly.entity_id
_entity_poly.type
_entity_poly.pdbx_seq_one_letter_code
_entity_poly.pdbx_strand_id
1 'polypeptide(L)'
;MTNLPRLTLITGNTDLLVGRAIEKIWNSLSKEVSEIEKREIDARSEDALTQFVDAMSPNLFGNSNLVIIDNINVAEDKLDEKFVEILKNVKDHLSEDNFLVVVHRGGVGGTGILKALLKQNAIEIKCESIKFPEQYLSFMRSEFKKHKKVIKEDALVALRDSIGEELEVLS
;
A
#
# COMPACT_ATOMS: atom_id res chain seq x y z
N MET A 1 2.77 4.33 22.92
CA MET A 1 2.27 5.07 21.74
C MET A 1 3.16 4.71 20.58
N THR A 2 2.69 3.83 19.70
CA THR A 2 3.39 3.44 18.48
C THR A 2 3.45 4.64 17.53
N ASN A 3 4.63 4.98 17.02
CA ASN A 3 4.84 6.15 16.15
C ASN A 3 4.58 5.83 14.67
N LEU A 4 3.72 4.83 14.42
CA LEU A 4 3.43 4.32 13.10
C LEU A 4 2.23 5.06 12.49
N PRO A 5 2.29 5.45 11.22
CA PRO A 5 1.21 6.21 10.60
C PRO A 5 -0.06 5.34 10.52
N ARG A 6 -1.14 5.85 11.11
CA ARG A 6 -2.44 5.17 11.12
C ARG A 6 -3.13 5.15 9.77
N LEU A 7 -2.84 6.13 8.93
CA LEU A 7 -3.35 6.22 7.57
C LEU A 7 -2.18 6.32 6.60
N THR A 8 -2.03 5.29 5.78
CA THR A 8 -1.03 5.22 4.72
C THR A 8 -1.73 5.11 3.37
N LEU A 9 -1.27 5.88 2.40
CA LEU A 9 -1.70 5.81 1.01
C LEU A 9 -0.55 5.29 0.16
N ILE A 10 -0.77 4.18 -0.55
CA ILE A 10 0.17 3.65 -1.53
C ILE A 10 -0.34 4.03 -2.92
N THR A 11 0.49 4.67 -3.73
CA THR A 11 0.15 5.05 -5.11
C THR A 11 1.07 4.37 -6.10
N GLY A 12 0.52 3.72 -7.12
CA GLY A 12 1.31 3.09 -8.19
C GLY A 12 0.89 1.66 -8.50
N ASN A 13 1.35 1.17 -9.64
CA ASN A 13 0.93 -0.07 -10.28
C ASN A 13 2.00 -1.17 -10.26
N THR A 14 3.12 -0.96 -9.57
CA THR A 14 4.18 -1.98 -9.49
C THR A 14 3.92 -2.94 -8.34
N ASP A 15 3.38 -4.13 -8.63
CA ASP A 15 2.97 -5.12 -7.63
C ASP A 15 4.06 -5.44 -6.60
N LEU A 16 5.30 -5.65 -7.06
CA LEU A 16 6.43 -5.91 -6.16
C LEU A 16 6.66 -4.79 -5.15
N LEU A 17 6.59 -3.53 -5.59
CA LEU A 17 6.83 -2.38 -4.72
C LEU A 17 5.68 -2.18 -3.73
N VAL A 18 4.44 -2.39 -4.18
CA VAL A 18 3.24 -2.32 -3.34
C VAL A 18 3.29 -3.41 -2.27
N GLY A 19 3.55 -4.66 -2.66
CA GLY A 19 3.66 -5.80 -1.74
C GLY A 19 4.74 -5.57 -0.68
N ARG A 20 5.94 -5.14 -1.09
CA ARG A 20 7.04 -4.82 -0.17
C ARG A 20 6.69 -3.67 0.79
N ALA A 21 5.97 -2.65 0.33
CA ALA A 21 5.53 -1.56 1.19
C ALA A 21 4.55 -2.05 2.27
N ILE A 22 3.56 -2.87 1.88
CA ILE A 22 2.58 -3.49 2.80
C ILE A 22 3.29 -4.39 3.80
N GLU A 23 4.20 -5.26 3.35
CA GLU A 23 4.97 -6.14 4.24
C GLU A 23 5.82 -5.36 5.25
N LYS A 24 6.44 -4.26 4.83
CA LYS A 24 7.21 -3.41 5.74
C LYS A 24 6.32 -2.79 6.82
N ILE A 25 5.12 -2.35 6.46
CA ILE A 25 4.13 -1.81 7.41
C ILE A 25 3.69 -2.90 8.38
N TRP A 26 3.29 -4.06 7.86
CA TRP A 26 2.89 -5.21 8.67
C TRP A 26 3.98 -5.65 9.66
N ASN A 27 5.22 -5.81 9.18
CA ASN A 27 6.35 -6.23 10.01
C ASN A 27 6.71 -5.21 11.10
N SER A 28 6.38 -3.93 10.89
CA SER A 28 6.57 -2.89 11.90
C SER A 28 5.45 -2.95 12.94
N LEU A 29 4.19 -3.02 12.47
CA LEU A 29 3.02 -3.06 13.35
C LEU A 29 2.95 -4.32 14.22
N SER A 30 3.15 -5.50 13.64
CA SER A 30 3.12 -6.79 14.35
C SER A 30 4.20 -6.94 15.44
N LYS A 31 5.25 -6.10 15.42
CA LYS A 31 6.26 -6.05 16.49
C LYS A 31 5.91 -5.09 17.61
N GLU A 32 5.17 -4.03 17.29
CA GLU A 32 4.88 -2.95 18.23
C GLU A 32 3.47 -3.05 18.85
N VAL A 33 2.53 -3.70 18.16
CA VAL A 33 1.13 -3.85 18.56
C VAL A 33 0.85 -5.33 18.82
N SER A 34 0.50 -5.66 20.06
CA SER A 34 0.04 -6.99 20.44
C SER A 34 -1.35 -7.26 19.83
N GLU A 35 -1.59 -8.50 19.40
CA GLU A 35 -2.92 -8.95 18.93
C GLU A 35 -3.45 -8.12 17.74
N ILE A 36 -2.58 -7.82 16.77
CA ILE A 36 -2.97 -7.19 15.51
C ILE A 36 -3.30 -8.25 14.44
N GLU A 37 -4.41 -8.06 13.73
CA GLU A 37 -4.82 -8.89 12.60
C GLU A 37 -4.72 -8.13 11.27
N LYS A 38 -4.33 -8.82 10.20
CA LYS A 38 -4.27 -8.25 8.85
C LYS A 38 -5.55 -8.60 8.09
N ARG A 39 -6.23 -7.59 7.54
CA ARG A 39 -7.45 -7.73 6.74
C ARG A 39 -7.24 -7.07 5.38
N GLU A 40 -7.28 -7.86 4.31
CA GLU A 40 -7.11 -7.39 2.94
C GLU A 40 -8.45 -7.39 2.21
N ILE A 41 -8.78 -6.26 1.57
CA ILE A 41 -10.06 -6.02 0.92
C ILE A 41 -9.79 -5.49 -0.49
N ASP A 42 -10.40 -6.11 -1.49
CA ASP A 42 -10.36 -5.62 -2.86
C ASP A 42 -11.58 -4.73 -3.10
N ALA A 43 -11.36 -3.44 -3.41
CA ALA A 43 -12.44 -2.50 -3.70
C ALA A 43 -13.29 -2.89 -4.92
N ARG A 44 -12.81 -3.80 -5.78
CA ARG A 44 -13.58 -4.35 -6.91
C ARG A 44 -14.68 -5.32 -6.47
N SER A 45 -14.62 -5.83 -5.25
CA SER A 45 -15.58 -6.81 -4.74
C SER A 45 -16.93 -6.16 -4.42
N GLU A 46 -18.03 -6.85 -4.72
CA GLU A 46 -19.39 -6.37 -4.42
C GLU A 46 -19.64 -6.21 -2.91
N ASP A 47 -18.95 -7.00 -2.08
CA ASP A 47 -19.04 -6.98 -0.63
C ASP A 47 -17.95 -6.13 0.05
N ALA A 48 -17.16 -5.37 -0.71
CA ALA A 48 -16.03 -4.59 -0.20
C ALA A 48 -16.43 -3.63 0.94
N LEU A 49 -17.60 -2.98 0.82
CA LEU A 49 -18.14 -2.11 1.88
C LEU A 49 -18.41 -2.90 3.16
N THR A 50 -19.07 -4.05 3.05
CA THR A 50 -19.40 -4.89 4.21
C THR A 50 -18.14 -5.42 4.88
N GLN A 51 -17.18 -5.89 4.10
CA GLN A 51 -15.88 -6.32 4.61
C GLN A 51 -15.13 -5.18 5.31
N PHE A 52 -15.20 -3.97 4.75
CA PHE A 52 -14.53 -2.80 5.32
C PHE A 52 -15.15 -2.39 6.65
N VAL A 53 -16.47 -2.30 6.73
CA VAL A 53 -17.19 -1.95 7.96
C VAL A 53 -16.93 -3.00 9.06
N ASP A 54 -16.93 -4.28 8.70
CA ASP A 54 -16.59 -5.36 9.64
C ASP A 54 -15.15 -5.23 10.14
N ALA A 55 -14.18 -5.06 9.24
CA ALA A 55 -12.77 -4.95 9.59
C ALA A 55 -12.45 -3.69 10.41
N MET A 56 -13.24 -2.61 10.25
CA MET A 56 -13.06 -1.34 10.96
C MET A 56 -13.88 -1.26 12.25
N SER A 57 -14.73 -2.25 12.52
CA SER A 57 -15.60 -2.26 13.70
C SER A 57 -14.78 -2.25 14.99
N PRO A 58 -15.25 -1.56 16.04
CA PRO A 58 -14.57 -1.53 17.33
C PRO A 58 -14.43 -2.94 17.90
N ASN A 59 -13.21 -3.33 18.25
CA ASN A 59 -12.96 -4.65 18.82
C ASN A 59 -13.18 -4.62 20.34
N LEU A 60 -14.23 -5.30 20.81
CA LEU A 60 -14.58 -5.38 22.24
C LEU A 60 -13.51 -6.10 23.08
N PHE A 61 -12.64 -6.86 22.43
CA PHE A 61 -11.59 -7.66 23.06
C PHE A 61 -10.19 -7.06 22.90
N GLY A 62 -10.06 -5.88 22.28
CA GLY A 62 -8.77 -5.17 22.17
C GLY A 62 -7.91 -5.52 20.95
N ASN A 63 -8.37 -6.39 20.05
CA ASN A 63 -7.60 -6.73 18.84
C ASN A 63 -7.59 -5.54 17.88
N SER A 64 -6.41 -5.12 17.44
CA SER A 64 -6.23 -4.06 16.44
C SER A 64 -6.27 -4.66 15.05
N ASN A 65 -6.82 -3.94 14.06
CA ASN A 65 -6.78 -4.39 12.67
C ASN A 65 -5.86 -3.50 11.82
N LEU A 66 -4.98 -4.13 11.04
CA LEU A 66 -4.41 -3.53 9.84
C LEU A 66 -5.33 -3.85 8.66
N VAL A 67 -6.14 -2.88 8.26
CA VAL A 67 -7.02 -2.97 7.10
C VAL A 67 -6.28 -2.44 5.88
N ILE A 68 -6.27 -3.22 4.80
CA ILE A 68 -5.69 -2.87 3.51
C ILE A 68 -6.80 -2.88 2.48
N ILE A 69 -7.02 -1.75 1.81
CA ILE A 69 -7.97 -1.66 0.71
C ILE A 69 -7.19 -1.43 -0.57
N ASP A 70 -7.28 -2.40 -1.48
CA ASP A 70 -6.64 -2.34 -2.78
C ASP A 70 -7.61 -1.95 -3.89
N ASN A 71 -7.05 -1.53 -5.03
CA ASN A 71 -7.77 -1.16 -6.25
C ASN A 71 -8.77 -0.02 -6.06
N ILE A 72 -8.50 0.95 -5.17
CA ILE A 72 -9.40 2.11 -5.02
C ILE A 72 -9.45 3.01 -6.27
N ASN A 73 -8.56 2.78 -7.24
CA ASN A 73 -8.54 3.43 -8.54
C ASN A 73 -9.62 2.93 -9.51
N VAL A 74 -10.47 1.98 -9.09
CA VAL A 74 -11.74 1.71 -9.76
C VAL A 74 -12.54 3.02 -9.87
N ALA A 75 -13.28 3.19 -10.96
CA ALA A 75 -14.08 4.40 -11.17
C ALA A 75 -15.09 4.56 -10.01
N GLU A 76 -15.17 5.75 -9.41
CA GLU A 76 -15.93 5.98 -8.17
C GLU A 76 -17.43 5.68 -8.34
N ASP A 77 -17.96 5.80 -9.57
CA ASP A 77 -19.33 5.45 -9.96
C ASP A 77 -19.61 3.94 -9.95
N LYS A 78 -18.57 3.10 -9.90
CA LYS A 78 -18.69 1.65 -9.77
C LYS A 78 -18.58 1.18 -8.33
N LEU A 79 -18.03 2.00 -7.44
CA LEU A 79 -17.98 1.71 -6.02
C LEU A 79 -19.31 2.11 -5.38
N ASP A 80 -19.65 1.46 -4.27
CA ASP A 80 -20.77 1.90 -3.46
C ASP A 80 -20.53 3.36 -2.99
N GLU A 81 -21.53 4.22 -3.17
CA GLU A 81 -21.42 5.66 -2.85
C GLU A 81 -21.05 5.90 -1.38
N LYS A 82 -21.60 5.09 -0.46
CA LYS A 82 -21.26 5.17 0.97
C LYS A 82 -19.81 4.76 1.19
N PHE A 83 -19.32 3.76 0.44
CA PHE A 83 -17.93 3.36 0.56
C PHE A 83 -17.00 4.49 0.11
N VAL A 84 -17.30 5.16 -0.99
CA VAL A 84 -16.56 6.34 -1.45
C VAL A 84 -16.58 7.46 -0.42
N GLU A 85 -17.74 7.73 0.19
CA GLU A 85 -17.89 8.76 1.24
C GLU A 85 -17.06 8.44 2.49
N ILE A 86 -17.10 7.18 2.94
CA ILE A 86 -16.30 6.71 4.07
C ILE A 86 -14.80 6.85 3.76
N LEU A 87 -14.36 6.46 2.57
CA LEU A 87 -12.95 6.59 2.16
C LEU A 87 -12.49 8.04 2.02
N LYS A 88 -13.39 8.96 1.64
CA LYS A 88 -13.09 10.39 1.60
C LYS A 88 -13.02 11.02 2.99
N ASN A 89 -13.63 10.41 3.99
CA ASN A 89 -13.68 10.91 5.38
C ASN A 89 -13.18 9.84 6.39
N VAL A 90 -12.11 9.12 6.03
CA VAL A 90 -11.58 8.00 6.84
C VAL A 90 -11.31 8.38 8.27
N LYS A 91 -10.81 9.58 8.55
CA LYS A 91 -10.48 10.00 9.92
C LYS A 91 -11.67 9.95 10.87
N ASP A 92 -12.88 10.15 10.37
CA ASP A 92 -14.10 10.10 11.19
C ASP A 92 -14.52 8.65 11.51
N HIS A 93 -14.00 7.68 10.75
CA HIS A 93 -14.37 6.26 10.81
C HIS A 93 -13.22 5.37 11.31
N LEU A 94 -11.99 5.87 11.35
CA LEU A 94 -10.80 5.16 11.79
C LEU A 94 -10.68 5.27 13.31
N SER A 95 -10.91 4.15 14.00
CA SER A 95 -10.71 4.06 15.44
C SER A 95 -9.25 4.29 15.84
N GLU A 96 -9.03 4.63 17.12
CA GLU A 96 -7.68 4.78 17.68
C GLU A 96 -6.90 3.47 17.81
N ASP A 97 -7.48 2.33 17.45
CA ASP A 97 -6.79 1.03 17.54
C ASP A 97 -6.48 0.47 16.14
N ASN A 98 -7.21 0.93 15.11
CA ASN A 98 -7.06 0.42 13.76
C ASN A 98 -6.03 1.22 12.93
N PHE A 99 -5.47 0.53 11.94
CA PHE A 99 -4.55 1.06 10.94
C PHE A 99 -5.15 0.82 9.56
N LEU A 100 -5.05 1.81 8.68
CA LEU A 100 -5.55 1.73 7.31
C LEU A 100 -4.43 1.98 6.29
N VAL A 101 -4.32 1.07 5.35
CA VAL A 101 -3.54 1.23 4.13
C VAL A 101 -4.52 1.26 2.95
N VAL A 102 -4.46 2.33 2.17
CA VAL A 102 -5.25 2.46 0.94
C VAL A 102 -4.32 2.39 -0.25
N VAL A 103 -4.59 1.53 -1.23
CA VAL A 103 -3.76 1.34 -2.41
C VAL A 103 -4.51 1.80 -3.66
N HIS A 104 -3.93 2.81 -4.32
CA HIS A 104 -4.41 3.35 -5.59
C HIS A 104 -3.47 2.91 -6.72
N ARG A 105 -3.91 1.96 -7.55
CA ARG A 105 -3.10 1.37 -8.64
C ARG A 105 -2.87 2.29 -9.86
N GLY A 106 -3.10 3.58 -9.70
CA GLY A 106 -2.99 4.58 -10.77
C GLY A 106 -4.21 4.61 -11.68
N GLY A 107 -4.20 5.51 -12.67
CA GLY A 107 -5.36 5.75 -13.54
C GLY A 107 -6.24 6.91 -13.09
N VAL A 108 -7.39 7.07 -13.76
CA VAL A 108 -8.29 8.23 -13.62
C VAL A 108 -9.42 8.03 -12.60
N GLY A 109 -9.76 6.77 -12.29
CA GLY A 109 -10.74 6.41 -11.26
C GLY A 109 -10.17 6.61 -9.85
N GLY A 110 -11.02 6.76 -8.84
CA GLY A 110 -10.59 6.92 -7.44
C GLY A 110 -9.81 8.20 -7.10
N THR A 111 -9.65 9.13 -8.05
CA THR A 111 -8.82 10.33 -7.85
C THR A 111 -9.42 11.31 -6.83
N GLY A 112 -10.74 11.30 -6.63
CA GLY A 112 -11.40 12.06 -5.57
C GLY A 112 -11.06 11.51 -4.19
N ILE A 113 -11.09 10.17 -4.04
CA ILE A 113 -10.65 9.47 -2.82
C ILE A 113 -9.17 9.78 -2.54
N LEU A 114 -8.29 9.60 -3.52
CA LEU A 114 -6.85 9.90 -3.40
C LEU A 114 -6.61 11.32 -2.87
N LYS A 115 -7.25 12.32 -3.48
CA LYS A 115 -7.11 13.73 -3.06
C LYS A 115 -7.63 13.97 -1.64
N ALA A 116 -8.71 13.31 -1.26
CA ALA A 116 -9.27 13.43 0.09
C ALA A 116 -8.34 12.80 1.15
N LEU A 117 -7.71 11.66 0.86
CA LEU A 117 -6.75 11.02 1.76
C LEU A 117 -5.49 11.88 1.95
N LEU A 118 -4.96 12.48 0.88
CA LEU A 118 -3.83 13.41 0.97
C LEU A 118 -4.18 14.65 1.80
N LYS A 119 -5.39 15.22 1.64
CA LYS A 119 -5.87 16.33 2.49
C LYS A 119 -5.99 15.94 3.97
N GLN A 120 -6.22 14.66 4.25
CA GLN A 120 -6.21 14.10 5.60
C GLN A 120 -4.79 13.78 6.10
N ASN A 121 -3.72 14.23 5.43
CA ASN A 121 -2.33 13.97 5.82
C ASN A 121 -2.00 12.46 5.88
N ALA A 122 -2.57 11.65 5.00
CA ALA A 122 -2.10 10.28 4.79
C ALA A 122 -0.62 10.29 4.40
N ILE A 123 0.17 9.37 4.96
CA ILE A 123 1.56 9.19 4.52
C ILE A 123 1.54 8.52 3.14
N GLU A 124 2.08 9.20 2.13
CA GLU A 124 2.13 8.67 0.76
C GLU A 124 3.40 7.83 0.53
N ILE A 125 3.23 6.62 -0.01
CA ILE A 125 4.31 5.77 -0.52
C ILE A 125 4.08 5.57 -2.02
N LYS A 126 5.04 6.02 -2.83
CA LYS A 126 4.98 5.89 -4.29
C LYS A 126 5.64 4.59 -4.76
N CYS A 127 4.86 3.77 -5.44
CA CYS A 127 5.18 2.47 -6.01
C CYS A 127 4.95 2.48 -7.54
N GLU A 128 5.31 3.59 -8.18
CA GLU A 128 5.16 3.79 -9.64
C GLU A 128 6.04 2.83 -10.45
N SER A 129 5.66 2.56 -11.70
CA SER A 129 6.50 1.80 -12.63
C SER A 129 7.85 2.48 -12.84
N ILE A 130 8.90 1.69 -12.81
CA ILE A 130 10.26 2.11 -13.18
C ILE A 130 10.31 2.15 -14.70
N LYS A 131 10.27 3.36 -15.28
CA LYS A 131 10.21 3.57 -16.73
C LYS A 131 11.56 3.86 -17.36
N PHE A 132 12.55 4.23 -16.55
CA PHE A 132 13.85 4.67 -17.03
C PHE A 132 14.97 3.71 -16.61
N PRO A 133 15.91 3.37 -17.50
CA PRO A 133 17.01 2.45 -17.21
C PRO A 133 17.81 2.83 -15.96
N GLU A 134 18.07 4.12 -15.74
CA GLU A 134 18.82 4.60 -14.58
C GLU A 134 18.08 4.39 -13.25
N GLN A 135 16.74 4.43 -13.26
CA GLN A 135 15.92 4.14 -12.09
C GLN A 135 15.96 2.65 -11.77
N TYR A 136 15.99 1.79 -12.80
CA TYR A 136 16.11 0.34 -12.64
C TYR A 136 17.48 -0.05 -12.07
N LEU A 137 18.56 0.52 -12.59
CA LEU A 137 19.91 0.34 -12.05
C LEU A 137 20.01 0.80 -10.59
N SER A 138 19.40 1.94 -10.27
CA SER A 138 19.34 2.47 -8.89
C SER A 138 18.55 1.55 -7.96
N PHE A 139 17.41 1.02 -8.42
CA PHE A 139 16.60 0.07 -7.68
C PHE A 139 17.38 -1.22 -7.40
N MET A 140 17.95 -1.86 -8.43
CA MET A 140 18.78 -3.05 -8.25
C MET A 140 19.92 -2.82 -7.27
N ARG A 141 20.64 -1.70 -7.40
CA ARG A 141 21.71 -1.34 -6.47
C ARG A 141 21.20 -1.22 -5.03
N SER A 142 20.02 -0.64 -4.85
CA SER A 142 19.39 -0.55 -3.54
C SER A 142 19.03 -1.92 -2.97
N GLU A 143 18.62 -2.87 -3.81
CA GLU A 143 18.33 -4.26 -3.42
C GLU A 143 19.59 -5.00 -2.99
N PHE A 144 20.67 -4.96 -3.77
CA PHE A 144 21.96 -5.53 -3.34
C PHE A 144 22.41 -4.95 -1.99
N LYS A 145 22.25 -3.63 -1.80
CA LYS A 145 22.58 -2.97 -0.54
C LYS A 145 21.72 -3.44 0.63
N LYS A 146 20.41 -3.65 0.44
CA LYS A 146 19.53 -4.23 1.48
C LYS A 146 19.99 -5.60 1.92
N HIS A 147 20.48 -6.43 0.99
CA HIS A 147 21.06 -7.74 1.27
C HIS A 147 22.53 -7.69 1.75
N LYS A 148 23.06 -6.49 2.05
CA LYS A 148 24.45 -6.26 2.48
C LYS A 148 25.47 -6.81 1.46
N LYS A 149 25.11 -6.81 0.18
CA LYS A 149 25.97 -7.17 -0.95
C LYS A 149 26.36 -5.93 -1.74
N VAL A 150 27.53 -6.00 -2.37
CA VAL A 150 28.02 -4.97 -3.27
C VAL A 150 28.09 -5.57 -4.67
N ILE A 151 27.58 -4.85 -5.66
CA ILE A 151 27.65 -5.21 -7.06
C ILE A 151 28.34 -4.07 -7.83
N LYS A 152 29.14 -4.43 -8.83
CA LYS A 152 29.80 -3.46 -9.71
C LYS A 152 28.84 -2.96 -10.79
N GLU A 153 29.10 -1.78 -11.34
CA GLU A 153 28.23 -1.15 -12.34
C GLU A 153 28.05 -2.00 -13.61
N ASP A 154 29.15 -2.56 -14.12
CA ASP A 154 29.17 -3.45 -15.28
C ASP A 154 28.32 -4.71 -15.06
N ALA A 155 28.40 -5.30 -13.87
CA ALA A 155 27.57 -6.44 -13.49
C ALA A 155 26.09 -6.07 -13.33
N LEU A 156 25.77 -4.87 -12.83
CA LEU A 156 24.39 -4.37 -12.77
C LEU A 156 23.78 -4.20 -14.16
N VAL A 157 24.53 -3.60 -15.10
CA VAL A 157 24.09 -3.41 -16.48
C VAL A 157 23.92 -4.77 -17.17
N ALA A 158 24.88 -5.69 -17.01
CA ALA A 158 24.76 -7.03 -17.57
C ALA A 158 23.56 -7.82 -17.02
N LEU A 159 23.27 -7.68 -15.72
CA LEU A 159 22.11 -8.31 -15.08
C LEU A 159 20.79 -7.69 -15.57
N ARG A 160 20.73 -6.36 -15.70
CA ARG A 160 19.61 -5.66 -16.34
C ARG A 160 19.36 -6.21 -17.76
N ASP A 161 20.41 -6.25 -18.57
CA ASP A 161 20.29 -6.64 -19.97
C ASP A 161 19.91 -8.12 -20.13
N SER A 162 20.20 -8.95 -19.11
CA SER A 162 19.81 -10.37 -19.06
C SER A 162 18.38 -10.61 -18.58
N ILE A 163 17.85 -9.76 -17.70
CA ILE A 163 16.50 -9.89 -17.09
C ILE A 163 15.45 -9.08 -17.87
N GLY A 164 15.85 -8.00 -18.54
CA GLY A 164 14.93 -7.07 -19.21
C GLY A 164 14.31 -6.05 -18.25
N GLU A 165 13.06 -5.65 -18.51
CA GLU A 165 12.32 -4.65 -17.70
C GLU A 165 11.45 -5.30 -16.60
N GLU A 166 11.46 -6.62 -16.48
CA GLU A 166 10.61 -7.36 -15.55
C GLU A 166 11.16 -7.29 -14.11
N LEU A 167 10.57 -6.42 -13.30
CA LEU A 167 10.94 -6.23 -11.88
C LEU A 167 10.61 -7.45 -11.01
N GLU A 168 9.62 -8.25 -11.38
CA GLU A 168 9.13 -9.41 -10.62
C GLU A 168 10.20 -10.50 -10.45
N VAL A 169 11.12 -10.60 -11.41
CA VAL A 169 12.25 -11.57 -11.40
C VAL A 169 13.31 -11.20 -10.35
N LEU A 170 13.31 -9.96 -9.85
CA LEU A 170 14.25 -9.46 -8.84
C LEU A 170 13.71 -9.57 -7.39
N SER A 171 12.64 -10.35 -7.19
CA SER A 171 11.96 -10.46 -5.90
C SER A 171 12.65 -11.37 -4.89
#